data_AF-A0A9J6ACN7-F1
#
_entry.id   AF-A0A9J6ACN7-F1
#
_cell.length_a   1.000
_cell.length_b   1.000
_cell.length_c   1.000
_cell.angle_alpha   90.00
_cell.angle_beta   90.00
_cell.angle_gamma   90.00
#
_symmetry.space_group_name_H-M   'P 1'
#
loop_
_entity.id
_entity.type
_entity.pdbx_description
1 polymer ?
#
loop_
_entity_poly.entity_id
_entity_poly.type
_entity_poly.pdbx_seq_one_letter_code
_entity_poly.pdbx_strand_id
1 'polypeptide(L)'
;MMSRKFGTAADNIIDAKLVDANGQIQDRESMGEDLFWSIRGGGGTSFGLIISWKVKLLDIPEKVTVFNVPRTLDQNATQLVYKWQHIANKVDDNLLLRIFLRNSEFPFGDGERAIYSSFTTMFVGGVDALLHEMQDSFPELGLVKDDCIEMSWIESILFFAGFPRGTSLDVLLNWNTTTNQRGYFKGKSDYVQQPISKWS
;
A
#
# COMPACT_ATOMS: atom_id res chain seq x y z
N MET A 1 -1.72 0.41 -2.64
CA MET A 1 -0.30 0.48 -3.07
C MET A 1 -0.04 1.54 -4.13
N MET A 2 -1.05 2.18 -4.73
CA MET A 2 -0.85 3.15 -5.84
C MET A 2 -1.18 4.60 -5.47
N SER A 3 -1.39 4.92 -4.18
CA SER A 3 -2.01 6.18 -3.79
C SER A 3 -1.18 7.42 -4.04
N ARG A 4 0.16 7.29 -4.11
CA ARG A 4 1.04 8.40 -4.47
C ARG A 4 0.84 8.84 -5.92
N LYS A 5 0.79 7.89 -6.85
CA LYS A 5 0.60 8.15 -8.28
C LYS A 5 -0.84 8.47 -8.67
N PHE A 6 -1.81 7.78 -8.07
CA PHE A 6 -3.19 7.75 -8.56
C PHE A 6 -4.25 8.17 -7.53
N GLY A 7 -3.85 8.57 -6.32
CA GLY A 7 -4.79 8.87 -5.25
C GLY A 7 -5.47 7.64 -4.68
N THR A 8 -6.50 7.88 -3.88
CA THR A 8 -7.28 6.83 -3.23
C THR A 8 -8.21 6.13 -4.22
N ALA A 9 -8.80 5.01 -3.80
CA ALA A 9 -9.86 4.38 -4.59
C ALA A 9 -11.04 5.33 -4.83
N ALA A 10 -11.36 6.19 -3.85
CA ALA A 10 -12.48 7.11 -3.92
C ALA A 10 -12.26 8.25 -4.94
N ASP A 11 -11.02 8.67 -5.15
CA ASP A 11 -10.65 9.67 -6.17
C ASP A 11 -10.91 9.17 -7.60
N ASN A 12 -11.01 7.85 -7.78
CA ASN A 12 -11.18 7.19 -9.06
C ASN A 12 -12.59 6.61 -9.27
N ILE A 13 -13.57 7.06 -8.47
CA ILE A 13 -14.99 6.74 -8.67
C ILE A 13 -15.63 7.82 -9.52
N ILE A 14 -16.29 7.41 -10.60
CA ILE A 14 -16.94 8.33 -11.55
C ILE A 14 -18.47 8.33 -11.45
N ASP A 15 -19.05 7.31 -10.81
CA ASP A 15 -20.49 7.16 -10.56
C ASP A 15 -20.73 6.11 -9.45
N ALA A 16 -21.92 6.06 -8.89
CA ALA A 16 -22.32 5.11 -7.86
C ALA A 16 -23.83 4.84 -7.94
N LYS A 17 -24.27 3.68 -7.44
CA LYS A 17 -25.68 3.43 -7.14
C LYS A 17 -25.87 3.27 -5.64
N LEU A 18 -26.84 3.98 -5.09
CA LEU A 18 -27.15 4.02 -3.66
C LEU A 18 -28.65 3.88 -3.44
N VAL A 19 -29.05 3.15 -2.40
CA VAL A 19 -30.43 3.15 -1.90
C VAL A 19 -30.54 4.18 -0.78
N ASP A 20 -31.42 5.17 -0.97
CA ASP A 20 -31.64 6.24 -0.01
C ASP A 20 -32.59 5.84 1.13
N ALA A 21 -32.86 6.78 2.05
CA ALA A 21 -33.73 6.55 3.20
C ALA A 21 -35.20 6.24 2.84
N ASN A 22 -35.63 6.59 1.62
CA ASN A 22 -36.96 6.27 1.10
C ASN A 22 -37.00 4.93 0.35
N GLY A 23 -35.88 4.21 0.29
CA GLY A 23 -35.75 2.96 -0.45
C GLY A 23 -35.63 3.16 -1.96
N GLN A 24 -35.33 4.37 -2.43
CA GLN A 24 -35.16 4.65 -3.87
C GLN A 24 -33.71 4.46 -4.29
N ILE A 25 -33.51 3.91 -5.49
CA ILE A 25 -32.18 3.79 -6.08
C ILE A 25 -31.82 5.11 -6.74
N GLN A 26 -30.71 5.70 -6.31
CA GLN A 26 -30.13 6.90 -6.85
C GLN A 26 -28.83 6.57 -7.58
N ASP A 27 -28.62 7.16 -8.74
CA ASP A 27 -27.31 7.25 -9.40
C ASP A 27 -26.68 8.63 -9.17
N ARG A 28 -25.50 8.92 -9.74
CA ARG A 28 -24.85 10.21 -9.54
C ARG A 28 -25.73 11.40 -9.95
N GLU A 29 -26.44 11.26 -11.07
CA GLU A 29 -27.28 12.34 -11.59
C GLU A 29 -28.45 12.61 -10.64
N SER A 30 -29.14 11.54 -10.20
CA SER A 30 -30.32 11.68 -9.35
C SER A 30 -29.99 11.99 -7.88
N MET A 31 -28.83 11.54 -7.37
CA MET A 31 -28.39 11.83 -6.00
C MET A 31 -27.80 13.23 -5.85
N GLY A 32 -27.32 13.84 -6.94
CA GLY A 32 -26.64 15.13 -6.94
C GLY A 32 -25.19 15.08 -6.46
N GLU A 33 -24.43 16.14 -6.76
CA GLU A 33 -22.97 16.16 -6.51
C GLU A 33 -22.59 16.19 -5.03
N ASP A 34 -23.42 16.79 -4.16
CA ASP A 34 -23.13 16.86 -2.72
C ASP A 34 -23.15 15.47 -2.06
N LEU A 35 -24.15 14.67 -2.40
CA LEU A 35 -24.25 13.29 -1.92
C LEU A 35 -23.19 12.41 -2.57
N PHE A 36 -22.94 12.58 -3.88
CA PHE A 36 -21.87 11.88 -4.59
C PHE A 36 -20.47 12.19 -4.02
N TRP A 37 -20.21 13.43 -3.59
CA TRP A 37 -19.00 13.79 -2.85
C TRP A 37 -18.94 13.12 -1.49
N SER A 38 -20.05 13.14 -0.73
CA SER A 38 -20.13 12.62 0.64
C SER A 38 -19.81 11.12 0.72
N ILE A 39 -20.30 10.32 -0.23
CA ILE A 39 -20.07 8.87 -0.24
C ILE A 39 -18.63 8.47 -0.63
N ARG A 40 -17.83 9.40 -1.19
CA ARG A 40 -16.44 9.17 -1.61
C ARG A 40 -15.41 9.51 -0.52
N GLY A 41 -15.75 9.29 0.74
CA GLY A 41 -14.81 9.46 1.86
C GLY A 41 -15.46 9.70 3.23
N GLY A 42 -16.73 10.13 3.26
CA GLY A 42 -17.47 10.44 4.49
C GLY A 42 -17.95 9.22 5.30
N GLY A 43 -17.62 8.00 4.86
CA GLY A 43 -18.05 6.76 5.47
C GLY A 43 -19.40 6.27 4.92
N GLY A 44 -19.42 5.04 4.41
CA GLY A 44 -20.58 4.50 3.67
C GLY A 44 -21.84 4.25 4.50
N THR A 45 -21.79 4.34 5.83
CA THR A 45 -22.92 4.00 6.71
C THR A 45 -23.86 5.17 7.00
N SER A 46 -23.44 6.41 6.73
CA SER A 46 -24.19 7.61 7.14
C SER A 46 -25.22 8.07 6.10
N PHE A 47 -25.09 7.63 4.85
CA PHE A 47 -25.74 8.26 3.70
C PHE A 47 -26.68 7.34 2.91
N GLY A 48 -26.80 6.07 3.29
CA GLY A 48 -27.63 5.08 2.61
C GLY A 48 -26.90 3.76 2.41
N LEU A 49 -27.42 2.90 1.54
CA LEU A 49 -26.81 1.62 1.17
C LEU A 49 -26.23 1.71 -0.23
N ILE A 50 -24.90 1.76 -0.34
CA ILE A 50 -24.23 1.71 -1.64
C ILE A 50 -24.30 0.28 -2.19
N ILE A 51 -24.82 0.12 -3.40
CA ILE A 51 -25.01 -1.17 -4.07
C ILE A 51 -24.11 -1.35 -5.30
N SER A 52 -23.51 -0.27 -5.82
CA SER A 52 -22.58 -0.35 -6.95
C SER A 52 -21.66 0.86 -7.01
N TRP A 53 -20.45 0.65 -7.53
CA TRP A 53 -19.49 1.69 -7.86
C TRP A 53 -19.10 1.59 -9.33
N LYS A 54 -19.08 2.72 -10.04
CA LYS A 54 -18.46 2.82 -11.35
C LYS A 54 -17.06 3.38 -11.18
N VAL A 55 -16.08 2.50 -11.35
CA VAL A 55 -14.66 2.83 -11.18
C VAL A 55 -14.03 3.24 -12.51
N LYS A 56 -13.14 4.23 -12.47
CA LYS A 56 -12.25 4.56 -13.58
C LYS A 56 -11.02 3.66 -13.51
N LEU A 57 -10.80 2.88 -14.57
CA LEU A 57 -9.57 2.10 -14.71
C LEU A 57 -8.40 3.04 -15.03
N LEU A 58 -7.22 2.63 -14.58
CA LEU A 58 -5.98 3.40 -14.68
C LEU A 58 -4.95 2.60 -15.45
N ASP A 59 -4.20 3.28 -16.30
CA ASP A 59 -3.16 2.64 -17.11
C ASP A 59 -1.93 2.35 -16.25
N ILE A 60 -1.50 1.09 -16.27
CA ILE A 60 -0.32 0.61 -15.56
C ILE A 60 0.55 -0.12 -16.59
N PRO A 61 1.88 0.11 -16.60
CA PRO A 61 2.78 -0.66 -17.44
C PRO A 61 2.63 -2.17 -17.19
N GLU A 62 2.95 -2.97 -18.21
CA GLU A 62 2.88 -4.43 -18.12
C GLU A 62 3.72 -4.98 -16.96
N LYS A 63 4.82 -4.30 -16.62
CA LYS A 63 5.73 -4.66 -15.54
C LYS A 63 5.84 -3.55 -14.50
N VAL A 64 5.86 -3.97 -13.24
CA VAL A 64 6.22 -3.18 -12.06
C VAL A 64 7.38 -3.86 -11.34
N THR A 65 8.10 -3.11 -10.52
CA THR A 65 9.21 -3.65 -9.72
C THR A 65 8.87 -3.57 -8.24
N VAL A 66 9.08 -4.65 -7.51
CA VAL A 66 8.89 -4.71 -6.04
C VAL A 66 10.17 -5.13 -5.35
N PHE A 67 10.32 -4.75 -4.08
CA PHE A 67 11.30 -5.33 -3.18
C PHE A 67 10.76 -5.36 -1.75
N ASN A 68 11.37 -6.21 -0.92
CA ASN A 68 11.16 -6.20 0.52
C ASN A 68 12.50 -6.44 1.24
N VAL A 69 13.07 -5.38 1.81
CA VAL A 69 14.41 -5.39 2.40
C VAL A 69 14.31 -5.20 3.91
N PRO A 70 14.56 -6.25 4.72
CA PRO A 70 14.60 -6.13 6.17
C PRO A 70 15.95 -5.58 6.65
N ARG A 71 15.92 -4.81 7.75
CA ARG A 71 17.09 -4.28 8.47
C ARG A 71 16.85 -4.37 9.98
N THR A 72 17.78 -5.02 10.68
CA THR A 72 17.79 -5.06 12.16
C THR A 72 18.41 -3.80 12.76
N LEU A 73 18.33 -3.65 14.08
CA LEU A 73 18.96 -2.53 14.80
C LEU A 73 20.48 -2.48 14.56
N ASP A 74 21.15 -3.63 14.58
CA ASP A 74 22.59 -3.73 14.32
C ASP A 74 22.96 -3.40 12.86
N GLN A 75 21.97 -3.46 11.96
CA GLN A 75 22.08 -3.05 10.55
C GLN A 75 21.60 -1.59 10.34
N ASN A 76 21.72 -0.74 11.37
CA ASN A 76 21.37 0.68 11.33
C ASN A 76 19.89 0.99 11.02
N ALA A 77 18.95 0.11 11.38
CA ALA A 77 17.52 0.31 11.10
C ALA A 77 16.98 1.67 11.57
N THR A 78 17.35 2.13 12.77
CA THR A 78 16.90 3.44 13.30
C THR A 78 17.32 4.60 12.39
N GLN A 79 18.51 4.53 11.81
CA GLN A 79 19.10 5.57 10.97
C GLN A 79 18.40 5.57 9.61
N LEU A 80 18.12 4.38 9.07
CA LEU A 80 17.38 4.21 7.82
C LEU A 80 15.94 4.68 7.96
N VAL A 81 15.26 4.35 9.06
CA VAL A 81 13.90 4.84 9.35
C VAL A 81 13.90 6.37 9.49
N TYR A 82 14.90 6.94 10.17
CA TYR A 82 15.02 8.39 10.30
C TYR A 82 15.23 9.06 8.93
N LYS A 83 16.10 8.52 8.06
CA LYS A 83 16.28 8.99 6.69
C LYS A 83 14.99 8.88 5.88
N TRP A 84 14.31 7.73 5.96
CA TRP A 84 13.04 7.46 5.29
C TRP A 84 11.98 8.53 5.58
N GLN A 85 11.85 8.98 6.84
CA GLN A 85 10.92 10.06 7.21
C GLN A 85 11.15 11.37 6.45
N HIS A 86 12.36 11.64 5.97
CA HIS A 86 12.71 12.88 5.28
C HIS A 86 12.54 12.81 3.75
N ILE A 87 12.48 11.61 3.19
CA ILE A 87 12.51 11.38 1.74
C ILE A 87 11.23 10.75 1.19
N ALA A 88 10.51 9.94 1.98
CA ALA A 88 9.48 9.04 1.45
C ALA A 88 8.29 9.77 0.79
N ASN A 89 8.05 11.04 1.15
CA ASN A 89 7.04 11.89 0.55
C ASN A 89 7.57 12.79 -0.59
N LYS A 90 8.86 12.69 -0.94
CA LYS A 90 9.55 13.52 -1.94
C LYS A 90 10.12 12.72 -3.11
N VAL A 91 10.25 11.41 -2.97
CA VAL A 91 10.67 10.52 -4.06
C VAL A 91 9.66 10.53 -5.21
N ASP A 92 10.05 10.06 -6.40
CA ASP A 92 9.19 10.00 -7.59
C ASP A 92 7.81 9.38 -7.28
N ASP A 93 6.73 9.91 -7.86
CA ASP A 93 5.35 9.46 -7.58
C ASP A 93 5.09 8.00 -7.99
N ASN A 94 5.91 7.45 -8.90
CA ASN A 94 5.90 6.04 -9.26
C ASN A 94 6.41 5.14 -8.12
N LEU A 95 7.12 5.68 -7.13
CA LEU A 95 7.74 4.93 -6.05
C LEU A 95 6.88 4.97 -4.77
N LEU A 96 6.24 3.85 -4.42
CA LEU A 96 5.78 3.63 -3.06
C LEU A 96 6.93 3.09 -2.21
N LEU A 97 7.35 3.82 -1.18
CA LEU A 97 8.34 3.36 -0.21
C LEU A 97 7.72 3.26 1.19
N ARG A 98 7.32 2.06 1.61
CA ARG A 98 6.67 1.82 2.90
C ARG A 98 7.63 1.16 3.89
N ILE A 99 7.47 1.46 5.17
CA ILE A 99 8.11 0.72 6.25
C ILE A 99 7.10 -0.07 7.09
N PHE A 100 7.53 -1.25 7.54
CA PHE A 100 6.91 -1.96 8.65
C PHE A 100 7.92 -2.11 9.77
N LEU A 101 7.56 -1.68 10.98
CA LEU A 101 8.32 -2.00 12.18
C LEU A 101 7.68 -3.22 12.82
N ARG A 102 8.44 -4.31 12.96
CA ARG A 102 7.93 -5.58 13.46
C ARG A 102 8.89 -6.15 14.51
N ASN A 103 8.32 -6.98 15.37
CA ASN A 103 9.06 -7.88 16.23
C ASN A 103 8.66 -9.30 15.82
N SER A 104 9.58 -10.06 15.23
CA SER A 104 9.36 -11.47 14.94
C SER A 104 10.66 -12.25 14.91
N GLU A 105 10.55 -13.56 15.14
CA GLU A 105 11.66 -14.52 14.99
C GLU A 105 12.07 -14.65 13.51
N PHE A 106 11.12 -14.56 12.57
CA PHE A 106 11.39 -14.50 11.13
C PHE A 106 11.69 -13.06 10.69
N PRO A 107 12.62 -12.79 9.75
CA PRO A 107 13.38 -13.72 8.91
C PRO A 107 14.69 -14.27 9.52
N PHE A 108 15.01 -13.93 10.78
CA PHE A 108 16.36 -14.13 11.33
C PHE A 108 16.55 -15.42 12.15
N GLY A 109 15.48 -16.20 12.41
CA GLY A 109 15.52 -17.65 12.62
C GLY A 109 16.09 -18.19 13.94
N ASP A 110 16.77 -17.39 14.76
CA ASP A 110 17.58 -17.92 15.87
C ASP A 110 16.84 -18.06 17.22
N GLY A 111 15.50 -18.01 17.23
CA GLY A 111 14.68 -18.10 18.45
C GLY A 111 14.71 -16.83 19.33
N GLU A 112 15.57 -15.86 19.02
CA GLU A 112 15.55 -14.54 19.62
C GLU A 112 14.62 -13.60 18.84
N ARG A 113 13.73 -12.93 19.58
CA ARG A 113 12.84 -11.92 19.03
C ARG A 113 13.63 -10.65 18.69
N ALA A 114 13.82 -10.40 17.40
CA ALA A 114 14.47 -9.19 16.92
C ALA A 114 13.46 -8.13 16.48
N ILE A 115 13.73 -6.87 16.84
CA ILE A 115 13.06 -5.73 16.22
C ILE A 115 13.74 -5.45 14.88
N TYR A 116 12.95 -5.38 13.82
CA TYR A 116 13.44 -5.01 12.49
C TYR A 116 12.47 -4.07 11.79
N SER A 117 13.04 -3.34 10.84
CA SER A 117 12.32 -2.53 9.86
C SER A 117 12.31 -3.27 8.52
N SER A 118 11.14 -3.37 7.89
CA SER A 118 10.98 -3.94 6.56
C SER A 118 10.64 -2.81 5.59
N PHE A 119 11.56 -2.50 4.68
CA PHE A 119 11.33 -1.53 3.61
C PHE A 119 10.70 -2.27 2.44
N THR A 120 9.41 -2.03 2.22
CA THR A 120 8.62 -2.69 1.18
C THR A 120 8.19 -1.68 0.14
N THR A 121 8.42 -2.02 -1.12
CA THR A 121 8.26 -1.10 -2.24
C THR A 121 7.44 -1.70 -3.36
N MET A 122 6.74 -0.80 -4.06
CA MET A 122 6.31 -1.02 -5.43
C MET A 122 6.66 0.21 -6.26
N PHE A 123 7.30 -0.03 -7.40
CA PHE A 123 7.67 0.98 -8.37
C PHE A 123 6.95 0.73 -9.69
N VAL A 124 6.26 1.77 -10.18
CA VAL A 124 5.53 1.71 -11.45
C VAL A 124 6.52 1.93 -12.61
N GLY A 125 7.39 0.95 -12.82
CA GLY A 125 8.44 0.97 -13.82
C GLY A 125 9.39 -0.23 -13.67
N GLY A 126 10.41 -0.26 -14.52
CA GLY A 126 11.43 -1.32 -14.53
C GLY A 126 12.53 -1.15 -13.48
N VAL A 127 13.28 -2.23 -13.25
CA VAL A 127 14.27 -2.31 -12.17
C VAL A 127 15.42 -1.31 -12.31
N ASP A 128 15.89 -1.03 -13.52
CA ASP A 128 17.03 -0.13 -13.72
C ASP A 128 16.64 1.33 -13.37
N ALA A 129 15.41 1.75 -13.67
CA ALA A 129 14.89 3.05 -13.26
C ALA A 129 14.64 3.14 -11.75
N LEU A 130 14.18 2.04 -11.13
CA LEU A 130 14.06 1.96 -9.67
C LEU A 130 15.43 2.11 -8.98
N LEU A 131 16.44 1.40 -9.47
CA LEU A 131 17.78 1.46 -8.88
C LEU A 131 18.37 2.87 -9.01
N HIS A 132 18.14 3.56 -10.13
CA HIS A 132 18.52 4.96 -10.30
C HIS A 132 17.83 5.85 -9.26
N GLU A 133 16.51 5.78 -9.13
CA GLU A 133 15.74 6.56 -8.15
C GLU A 133 16.21 6.29 -6.71
N MET A 134 16.48 5.02 -6.37
CA MET A 134 16.94 4.65 -5.04
C MET A 134 18.37 5.09 -4.76
N GLN A 135 19.25 5.11 -5.77
CA GLN A 135 20.60 5.63 -5.64
C GLN A 135 20.62 7.14 -5.38
N ASP A 136 19.70 7.89 -5.98
CA ASP A 136 19.59 9.33 -5.81
C ASP A 136 18.92 9.70 -4.47
N SER A 137 17.81 9.03 -4.15
CA SER A 137 16.95 9.40 -3.04
C SER A 137 17.29 8.68 -1.73
N PHE A 138 17.75 7.42 -1.80
CA PHE A 138 17.98 6.58 -0.62
C PHE A 138 19.15 5.57 -0.75
N PRO A 139 20.36 6.02 -1.12
CA PRO A 139 21.50 5.13 -1.34
C PRO A 139 21.89 4.34 -0.08
N GLU A 140 21.61 4.88 1.11
CA GLU A 140 21.94 4.25 2.39
C GLU A 140 21.19 2.93 2.62
N LEU A 141 20.06 2.69 1.94
CA LEU A 141 19.37 1.40 2.01
C LEU A 141 20.21 0.28 1.39
N GLY A 142 21.09 0.60 0.44
CA GLY A 142 21.97 -0.36 -0.23
C GLY A 142 21.21 -1.36 -1.10
N LEU A 143 20.16 -0.90 -1.79
CA LEU A 143 19.35 -1.73 -2.68
C LEU A 143 20.17 -2.18 -3.89
N VAL A 144 20.17 -3.48 -4.18
CA VAL A 144 20.79 -4.03 -5.39
C VAL A 144 19.75 -4.69 -6.31
N LYS A 145 20.14 -5.00 -7.54
CA LYS A 145 19.26 -5.61 -8.54
C LYS A 145 18.67 -6.94 -8.07
N ASP A 146 19.44 -7.74 -7.32
CA ASP A 146 19.02 -9.04 -6.80
C ASP A 146 17.94 -8.95 -5.72
N ASP A 147 17.78 -7.79 -5.07
CA ASP A 147 16.69 -7.54 -4.12
C ASP A 147 15.36 -7.26 -4.82
N CYS A 148 15.41 -6.96 -6.13
CA CYS A 148 14.28 -6.47 -6.91
C CYS A 148 13.64 -7.59 -7.73
N ILE A 149 12.31 -7.55 -7.83
CA ILE A 149 11.55 -8.51 -8.62
C ILE A 149 10.64 -7.74 -9.58
N GLU A 150 10.88 -7.91 -10.88
CA GLU A 150 9.94 -7.46 -11.91
C GLU A 150 8.81 -8.48 -12.06
N MET A 151 7.57 -8.00 -12.08
CA MET A 151 6.36 -8.80 -12.22
C MET A 151 5.22 -7.95 -12.80
N SER A 152 4.12 -8.58 -13.19
CA SER A 152 2.90 -7.84 -13.55
C SER A 152 2.30 -7.13 -12.33
N TRP A 153 1.50 -6.10 -12.57
CA TRP A 153 0.81 -5.40 -11.49
C TRP A 153 -0.06 -6.33 -10.64
N ILE A 154 -0.76 -7.29 -11.25
CA ILE A 154 -1.65 -8.20 -10.51
C ILE A 154 -0.87 -9.18 -9.63
N GLU A 155 0.30 -9.64 -10.07
CA GLU A 155 1.20 -10.46 -9.25
C GLU A 155 1.74 -9.68 -8.04
N SER A 156 1.94 -8.37 -8.19
CA SER A 156 2.35 -7.52 -7.06
C SER A 156 1.31 -7.51 -5.94
N ILE A 157 0.01 -7.65 -6.26
CA ILE A 157 -1.04 -7.76 -5.24
C ILE A 157 -0.81 -9.00 -4.36
N LEU A 158 -0.41 -10.12 -4.97
CA LEU A 158 -0.06 -11.35 -4.22
C LEU A 158 1.20 -11.16 -3.38
N PHE A 159 2.22 -10.47 -3.90
CA PHE A 159 3.43 -10.12 -3.15
C PHE A 159 3.09 -9.34 -1.86
N PHE A 160 2.26 -8.30 -1.96
CA PHE A 160 1.87 -7.50 -0.80
C PHE A 160 0.90 -8.20 0.15
N ALA A 161 0.11 -9.15 -0.36
CA ALA A 161 -0.72 -10.02 0.46
C ALA A 161 0.10 -11.13 1.17
N GLY A 162 1.40 -11.26 0.86
CA GLY A 162 2.30 -12.21 1.50
C GLY A 162 2.20 -13.63 0.94
N PHE A 163 1.62 -13.81 -0.25
CA PHE A 163 1.60 -15.12 -0.89
C PHE A 163 2.99 -15.49 -1.47
N PRO A 164 3.34 -16.78 -1.50
CA PRO A 164 4.55 -17.24 -2.17
C PRO A 164 4.57 -16.86 -3.65
N ARG A 165 5.76 -16.58 -4.18
CA ARG A 165 5.95 -16.31 -5.61
C ARG A 165 5.48 -17.50 -6.45
N GLY A 166 4.76 -17.22 -7.54
CA GLY A 166 4.20 -18.23 -8.43
C GLY A 166 2.86 -18.82 -7.97
N THR A 167 2.28 -18.31 -6.88
CA THR A 167 0.89 -18.63 -6.50
C THR A 167 -0.07 -18.25 -7.63
N SER A 168 -1.02 -19.14 -7.96
CA SER A 168 -2.05 -18.86 -8.97
C SER A 168 -2.87 -17.62 -8.60
N LEU A 169 -3.20 -16.80 -9.61
CA LEU A 169 -4.07 -15.64 -9.45
C LEU A 169 -5.50 -16.02 -9.01
N ASP A 170 -5.91 -17.28 -9.17
CA ASP A 170 -7.23 -17.78 -8.74
C ASP A 170 -7.45 -17.61 -7.23
N VAL A 171 -6.39 -17.47 -6.45
CA VAL A 171 -6.49 -17.18 -5.01
C VAL A 171 -7.24 -15.86 -4.75
N LEU A 172 -7.20 -14.90 -5.68
CA LEU A 172 -7.92 -13.64 -5.59
C LEU A 172 -9.43 -13.81 -5.75
N LEU A 173 -9.89 -14.92 -6.34
CA LEU A 173 -11.30 -15.27 -6.45
C LEU A 173 -11.83 -15.96 -5.19
N ASN A 174 -10.95 -16.40 -4.30
CA ASN A 174 -11.32 -17.14 -3.10
C ASN A 174 -11.47 -16.20 -1.90
N TRP A 175 -12.71 -16.01 -1.44
CA TRP A 175 -12.97 -15.15 -0.29
C TRP A 175 -12.39 -15.70 1.03
N ASN A 176 -12.28 -17.03 1.16
CA ASN A 176 -11.86 -17.69 2.41
C ASN A 176 -10.38 -17.48 2.73
N THR A 177 -9.54 -17.21 1.73
CA THR A 177 -8.08 -17.05 1.90
C THR A 177 -7.71 -15.71 2.52
N THR A 178 -8.58 -14.69 2.43
CA THR A 178 -8.32 -13.34 2.94
C THR A 178 -9.06 -12.98 4.22
N THR A 179 -10.20 -13.62 4.53
CA THR A 179 -11.10 -13.22 5.64
C THR A 179 -11.04 -14.13 6.87
N ASN A 180 -10.46 -15.33 6.77
CA ASN A 180 -10.42 -16.30 7.87
C ASN A 180 -9.23 -16.16 8.83
N GLN A 181 -8.50 -15.05 8.79
CA GLN A 181 -7.51 -14.75 9.83
C GLN A 181 -8.22 -14.39 11.14
N ARG A 182 -8.53 -15.41 11.94
CA ARG A 182 -9.15 -15.28 13.27
C ARG A 182 -8.11 -14.77 14.27
N GLY A 183 -7.76 -13.50 14.15
CA GLY A 183 -6.96 -12.78 15.12
C GLY A 183 -7.75 -11.60 15.69
N TYR A 184 -7.75 -11.43 17.01
CA TYR A 184 -8.21 -10.18 17.60
C TYR A 184 -7.17 -9.10 17.30
N PHE A 185 -7.59 -7.96 16.77
CA PHE A 185 -6.71 -6.83 16.52
C PHE A 185 -7.29 -5.54 17.11
N LYS A 186 -6.39 -4.64 17.52
CA LYS A 186 -6.73 -3.26 17.85
C LYS A 186 -5.83 -2.31 17.07
N GLY A 187 -6.43 -1.51 16.19
CA GLY A 187 -5.73 -0.49 15.41
C GLY A 187 -5.98 0.92 15.92
N LYS A 188 -4.96 1.78 15.78
CA LYS A 188 -5.02 3.25 15.87
C LYS A 188 -4.15 3.81 14.72
N SER A 189 -4.40 5.04 14.31
CA SER A 189 -3.64 5.72 13.27
C SER A 189 -3.36 7.17 13.66
N ASP A 190 -2.31 7.73 13.06
CA ASP A 190 -1.91 9.14 13.23
C ASP A 190 -1.31 9.66 11.91
N TYR A 191 -1.18 10.98 11.78
CA TYR A 191 -0.54 11.66 10.66
C TYR A 191 0.69 12.42 11.13
N VAL A 192 1.84 12.11 10.55
CA VAL A 192 3.12 12.76 10.87
C VAL A 192 3.37 13.89 9.88
N GLN A 193 3.42 15.14 10.36
CA GLN A 193 3.71 16.32 9.53
C GLN A 193 5.17 16.78 9.61
N GLN A 194 5.86 16.47 10.71
CA GLN A 194 7.27 16.75 10.92
C GLN A 194 7.97 15.46 11.35
N PRO A 195 9.19 15.17 10.86
CA PRO A 195 9.92 13.96 11.22
C PRO A 195 10.03 13.79 12.74
N ILE A 196 9.73 12.59 13.21
CA ILE A 196 9.86 12.22 14.63
C ILE A 196 11.35 12.29 15.00
N SER A 197 11.66 12.82 16.19
CA SER A 197 13.04 12.98 16.65
C SER A 197 13.77 11.64 16.68
N LYS A 198 15.09 11.69 16.41
CA LYS A 198 15.94 10.50 16.39
C LYS A 198 16.16 9.90 17.79
N TRP A 199 16.11 10.76 18.81
CA TRP A 199 16.31 10.43 20.21
C TRP A 199 15.16 11.06 21.01
N SER A 200 14.56 10.28 21.90
CA SER A 200 13.59 10.70 22.91
C SER A 200 14.19 10.50 24.28
#